data_AF-A0A3G2SXY8-F1
#
_entry.id   AF-A0A3G2SXY8-F1
#
_cell.length_a   1.000
_cell.length_b   1.000
_cell.length_c   1.000
_cell.angle_alpha   90.00
_cell.angle_beta   90.00
_cell.angle_gamma   90.00
#
_symmetry.space_group_name_H-M   'P 1'
#
loop_
_entity.id
_entity.type
_entity.pdbx_description
1 polymer ?
#
loop_
_entity_poly.entity_id
_entity_poly.type
_entity_poly.pdbx_seq_one_letter_code
_entity_poly.pdbx_strand_id
1 'polypeptide(L)'
;MNYNNLTTDVSILNQAIQPYQDELNILEIRKGEIITNIKTEEDKLRSESEACTRINNILKHDFGHQALHLEAIEVNEYSGKTIKFEIQRNGTKAHNLSEGECSLISFCYFLAKIQDDLNQGKKPIIWIDDPISSLDSNHIFFIYSLINDKICGDKLFSQLFISTHNLEFLKYLKRLDVSFNNNGATPNLKTNKYLIQRENNNSFITIMPTYMSEYATEFNYLFQQIHTCATANIITDQNHSCFYNFGNNARKFIEIYSFYKFPSHMKDDERLKLFWNDDNLHRFFIGRINNELSHCSGVFERGMSMIDEAEMQKAAKAIIAKVQDDIQQYNALLESIDVEISTDPLHPDR
;
A
#
# COMPACT_ATOMS: atom_id res chain seq x y z
N MET A 1 2.80 -77.78 57.29
CA MET A 1 2.46 -76.97 56.10
C MET A 1 3.36 -75.76 56.08
N ASN A 2 4.03 -75.53 54.96
CA ASN A 2 5.30 -74.84 54.89
C ASN A 2 5.12 -73.33 54.63
N TYR A 3 4.73 -72.59 55.68
CA TYR A 3 4.50 -71.14 55.65
C TYR A 3 5.65 -70.39 54.96
N ASN A 4 6.90 -70.73 55.29
CA ASN A 4 8.10 -70.10 54.73
C ASN A 4 8.27 -70.34 53.22
N ASN A 5 7.86 -71.50 52.70
CA ASN A 5 7.90 -71.75 51.26
C ASN A 5 6.89 -70.87 50.53
N LEU A 6 5.66 -70.75 51.05
CA LEU A 6 4.64 -69.88 50.47
C LEU A 6 5.05 -68.40 50.46
N THR A 7 5.71 -67.91 51.52
CA THR A 7 6.23 -66.53 51.53
C THR A 7 7.36 -66.31 50.52
N THR A 8 8.21 -67.32 50.32
CA THR A 8 9.28 -67.27 49.33
C THR A 8 8.71 -67.27 47.91
N ASP A 9 7.72 -68.12 47.63
CA ASP A 9 7.04 -68.19 46.34
C ASP A 9 6.34 -66.86 46.00
N VAL A 10 5.68 -66.23 46.97
CA VAL A 10 5.09 -64.89 46.81
C VAL A 10 6.15 -63.83 46.52
N SER A 11 7.31 -63.89 47.17
CA SER A 11 8.42 -62.97 46.90
C SER A 11 8.98 -63.11 45.48
N ILE A 12 9.14 -64.34 44.99
CA ILE A 12 9.62 -64.63 43.64
C ILE A 12 8.60 -64.15 42.60
N LEU A 13 7.31 -64.41 42.84
CA LEU A 13 6.23 -63.94 41.97
C LEU A 13 6.17 -62.40 41.92
N ASN A 14 6.33 -61.72 43.06
CA ASN A 14 6.36 -60.25 43.08
C ASN A 14 7.58 -59.69 42.33
N GLN A 15 8.76 -60.30 42.46
CA GLN A 15 9.93 -59.94 41.66
C GLN A 15 9.71 -60.17 40.16
N ALA A 16 9.00 -61.23 39.78
CA ALA A 16 8.67 -61.50 38.39
C ALA A 16 7.60 -60.54 37.84
N ILE A 17 6.70 -60.02 38.68
CA ILE A 17 5.63 -59.08 38.30
C ILE A 17 6.15 -57.65 38.13
N GLN A 18 7.14 -57.23 38.92
CA GLN A 18 7.72 -55.87 38.84
C GLN A 18 8.10 -55.40 37.42
N PRO A 19 8.87 -56.15 36.62
CA PRO A 19 9.23 -55.71 35.26
C PRO A 19 8.02 -55.52 34.34
N TYR A 20 6.95 -56.32 34.52
CA TYR A 20 5.70 -56.15 33.77
C TYR A 20 4.91 -54.92 34.23
N GLN A 21 4.98 -54.56 35.52
CA GLN A 21 4.39 -53.32 36.03
C GLN A 21 5.14 -52.09 35.50
N ASP A 22 6.46 -52.15 35.42
CA ASP A 22 7.28 -51.10 34.83
C ASP A 22 7.00 -50.93 33.33
N GLU A 23 6.90 -52.04 32.59
CA GLU A 23 6.55 -52.03 31.16
C GLU A 23 5.14 -51.48 30.92
N LEU A 24 4.16 -51.84 31.77
CA LEU A 24 2.81 -51.28 31.72
C LEU A 24 2.83 -49.76 31.92
N ASN A 25 3.57 -49.26 32.93
CA ASN A 25 3.70 -47.82 33.19
C ASN A 25 4.32 -47.07 32.00
N ILE A 26 5.35 -47.64 31.37
CA ILE A 26 5.98 -47.04 30.17
C ILE A 26 4.98 -46.96 29.01
N LEU A 27 4.21 -48.02 28.79
CA LEU A 27 3.18 -48.06 27.75
C LEU A 27 2.04 -47.08 28.03
N GLU A 28 1.64 -46.89 29.29
CA GLU A 28 0.64 -45.90 29.68
C GLU A 28 1.10 -44.46 29.45
N ILE A 29 2.36 -44.14 29.78
CA ILE A 29 2.96 -42.83 29.47
C ILE A 29 2.95 -42.59 27.97
N ARG A 30 3.43 -43.56 27.18
CA ARG A 30 3.48 -43.45 25.72
C ARG A 30 2.10 -43.32 25.09
N LYS A 31 1.08 -44.01 25.64
CA LYS A 31 -0.32 -43.84 25.25
C LYS A 31 -0.80 -42.41 25.51
N GLY A 32 -0.46 -41.83 26.66
CA GLY A 32 -0.77 -40.44 27.00
C GLY A 32 -0.14 -39.43 26.03
N GLU A 33 1.12 -39.63 25.67
CA GLU A 33 1.82 -38.81 24.66
C GLU A 33 1.14 -38.91 23.28
N ILE A 34 0.80 -40.12 22.84
CA ILE A 34 0.12 -40.34 21.56
C ILE A 34 -1.25 -39.65 21.54
N ILE A 35 -2.04 -39.74 22.61
CA ILE A 35 -3.35 -39.06 22.70
C ILE A 35 -3.19 -37.53 22.61
N THR A 36 -2.16 -36.97 23.25
CA THR A 36 -1.88 -35.53 23.20
C THR A 36 -1.48 -35.09 21.80
N ASN A 37 -0.67 -35.90 21.10
CA ASN A 37 -0.29 -35.64 19.71
C ASN A 37 -1.50 -35.72 18.76
N ILE A 38 -2.39 -36.71 18.93
CA ILE A 38 -3.63 -36.84 18.14
C ILE A 38 -4.47 -35.57 18.29
N LYS A 39 -4.71 -35.12 19.51
CA LYS A 39 -5.51 -33.92 19.77
C LYS A 39 -4.89 -32.66 19.13
N THR A 40 -3.57 -32.53 19.20
CA THR A 40 -2.85 -31.41 18.60
C THR A 40 -2.97 -31.40 17.08
N GLU A 41 -2.90 -32.57 16.44
CA GLU A 41 -3.10 -32.69 14.99
C GLU A 41 -4.55 -32.44 14.59
N GLU A 42 -5.54 -32.93 15.34
CA GLU A 42 -6.96 -32.64 15.12
C GLU A 42 -7.28 -31.14 15.18
N ASP A 43 -6.71 -30.43 16.16
CA ASP A 43 -6.88 -28.98 16.30
C ASP A 43 -6.27 -28.22 15.11
N LYS A 44 -5.10 -28.66 14.60
CA LYS A 44 -4.51 -28.10 13.37
C LYS A 44 -5.39 -28.34 12.15
N LEU A 45 -5.91 -29.56 11.97
CA LEU A 45 -6.77 -29.91 10.84
C LEU A 45 -8.02 -29.04 10.81
N ARG A 46 -8.60 -28.80 11.99
CA ARG A 46 -9.76 -27.91 12.15
C ARG A 46 -9.42 -26.46 11.81
N SER A 47 -8.29 -25.96 12.32
CA SER A 47 -7.82 -24.59 12.05
C SER A 47 -7.58 -24.33 10.56
N GLU A 48 -6.96 -25.27 9.84
CA GLU A 48 -6.69 -25.13 8.40
C GLU A 48 -7.97 -25.23 7.55
N SER A 49 -8.93 -26.06 7.96
CA SER A 49 -10.25 -26.15 7.32
C SER A 49 -11.07 -24.86 7.51
N GLU A 50 -11.01 -24.28 8.72
CA GLU A 50 -11.62 -22.98 9.01
C GLU A 50 -10.93 -21.85 8.23
N ALA A 51 -9.60 -21.87 8.11
CA ALA A 51 -8.84 -20.94 7.29
C ALA A 51 -9.24 -21.04 5.81
N CYS A 52 -9.41 -22.24 5.26
CA CYS A 52 -9.90 -22.47 3.90
C CYS A 52 -11.28 -21.83 3.68
N THR A 53 -12.18 -21.99 4.65
CA THR A 53 -13.52 -21.39 4.62
C THR A 53 -13.43 -19.86 4.63
N ARG A 54 -12.57 -19.27 5.47
CA ARG A 54 -12.34 -17.83 5.53
C ARG A 54 -11.76 -17.29 4.21
N ILE A 55 -10.76 -17.95 3.64
CA ILE A 55 -10.15 -17.56 2.36
C ILE A 55 -11.20 -17.60 1.25
N ASN A 56 -12.01 -18.66 1.19
CA ASN A 56 -13.09 -18.75 0.21
C ASN A 56 -14.14 -17.64 0.36
N ASN A 57 -14.45 -17.22 1.59
CA ASN A 57 -15.36 -16.09 1.82
C ASN A 57 -14.76 -14.78 1.30
N ILE A 58 -13.43 -14.59 1.44
CA ILE A 58 -12.71 -13.45 0.89
C ILE A 58 -12.71 -13.48 -0.64
N LEU A 59 -12.40 -14.64 -1.24
CA LEU A 59 -12.33 -14.80 -2.70
C LEU A 59 -13.68 -14.69 -3.41
N LYS A 60 -14.78 -15.08 -2.73
CA LYS A 60 -16.15 -14.96 -3.24
C LYS A 60 -16.69 -13.53 -3.22
N HIS A 61 -16.01 -12.58 -2.56
CA HIS A 61 -16.42 -11.18 -2.53
C HIS A 61 -16.45 -10.59 -3.96
N ASP A 62 -17.28 -9.58 -4.20
CA ASP A 62 -17.61 -9.04 -5.54
C ASP A 62 -16.43 -8.52 -6.38
N PHE A 63 -15.27 -8.30 -5.73
CA PHE A 63 -14.03 -7.84 -6.36
C PHE A 63 -12.92 -8.91 -6.36
N GLY A 64 -13.21 -10.09 -5.84
CA GLY A 64 -12.33 -11.25 -5.87
C GLY A 64 -12.42 -12.01 -7.19
N HIS A 65 -11.45 -12.87 -7.46
CA HIS A 65 -11.55 -13.82 -8.56
C HIS A 65 -12.57 -14.91 -8.21
N GLN A 66 -13.86 -14.66 -8.45
CA GLN A 66 -14.97 -15.60 -8.17
C GLN A 66 -14.79 -16.98 -8.82
N ALA A 67 -13.95 -17.06 -9.86
CA ALA A 67 -13.60 -18.32 -10.49
C ALA A 67 -12.71 -19.22 -9.61
N LEU A 68 -11.98 -18.66 -8.64
CA LEU A 68 -11.04 -19.38 -7.78
C LEU A 68 -11.70 -19.83 -6.48
N HIS A 69 -11.43 -21.09 -6.15
CA HIS A 69 -11.90 -21.73 -4.93
C HIS A 69 -10.75 -22.55 -4.32
N LEU A 70 -10.57 -22.48 -3.01
CA LEU A 70 -9.63 -23.35 -2.31
C LEU A 70 -10.40 -24.52 -1.69
N GLU A 71 -9.84 -25.72 -1.82
CA GLU A 71 -10.31 -26.92 -1.15
C GLU A 71 -9.19 -27.49 -0.27
N ALA A 72 -9.51 -27.82 0.97
CA ALA A 72 -8.57 -28.47 1.87
C ALA A 72 -8.66 -29.99 1.63
N ILE A 73 -7.60 -30.57 1.06
CA ILE A 73 -7.52 -32.01 0.78
C ILE A 73 -6.60 -32.67 1.80
N GLU A 74 -7.11 -33.68 2.50
CA GLU A 74 -6.28 -34.57 3.30
C GLU A 74 -5.46 -35.49 2.40
N VAL A 75 -4.14 -35.41 2.51
CA VAL A 75 -3.21 -36.29 1.82
C VAL A 75 -2.52 -37.18 2.86
N ASN A 76 -2.59 -38.49 2.66
CA ASN A 76 -1.85 -39.45 3.47
C ASN A 76 -0.41 -39.50 2.97
N GLU A 77 0.52 -38.88 3.69
CA GLU A 77 1.95 -38.96 3.42
C GLU A 77 2.63 -39.99 4.34
N TYR A 78 3.84 -40.43 3.99
CA TYR A 78 4.60 -41.39 4.80
C TYR A 78 4.88 -40.89 6.24
N SER A 79 4.84 -39.57 6.46
CA SER A 79 5.03 -38.91 7.76
C SER A 79 3.73 -38.67 8.53
N GLY A 80 2.56 -39.04 7.99
CA GLY A 80 1.24 -38.79 8.59
C GLY A 80 0.27 -38.11 7.64
N LYS A 81 -0.90 -37.72 8.17
CA LYS A 81 -1.91 -36.94 7.42
C LYS A 81 -1.47 -35.48 7.33
N THR A 82 -1.38 -34.93 6.11
CA THR A 82 -1.13 -33.50 5.88
C THR A 82 -2.27 -32.90 5.06
N ILE A 83 -2.69 -31.68 5.39
CA ILE A 83 -3.64 -30.93 4.56
C ILE A 83 -2.86 -30.22 3.47
N LYS A 84 -3.32 -30.38 2.23
CA LYS A 84 -2.89 -29.56 1.10
C LYS A 84 -4.06 -28.72 0.62
N PHE A 85 -3.78 -27.47 0.29
CA PHE A 85 -4.74 -26.62 -0.39
C PHE A 85 -4.70 -26.91 -1.88
N GLU A 86 -5.79 -27.44 -2.41
CA GLU A 86 -6.02 -27.51 -3.85
C GLU A 86 -6.77 -26.26 -4.30
N ILE A 87 -6.29 -25.64 -5.37
CA ILE A 87 -6.94 -24.48 -5.96
C ILE A 87 -7.74 -24.98 -7.15
N GLN A 88 -9.03 -24.65 -7.17
CA GLN A 88 -9.95 -24.94 -8.25
C GLN A 88 -10.33 -23.66 -8.99
N ARG A 89 -10.34 -23.73 -10.31
CA ARG A 89 -10.88 -22.72 -11.21
C ARG A 89 -12.17 -23.27 -11.85
N ASN A 90 -13.31 -22.61 -11.62
CA ASN A 90 -14.63 -23.03 -12.12
C ASN A 90 -14.97 -24.51 -11.80
N GLY A 91 -14.63 -24.96 -10.59
CA GLY A 91 -14.87 -26.35 -10.16
C GLY A 91 -13.91 -27.39 -10.75
N THR A 92 -12.84 -26.97 -11.44
CA THR A 92 -11.79 -27.86 -11.93
C THR A 92 -10.45 -27.49 -11.34
N LYS A 93 -9.58 -28.48 -11.07
CA LYS A 93 -8.25 -28.25 -10.53
C LYS A 93 -7.46 -27.27 -11.42
N ALA A 94 -6.97 -26.19 -10.82
CA ALA A 94 -6.12 -25.22 -11.49
C ALA A 94 -4.69 -25.75 -11.55
N HIS A 95 -4.18 -25.97 -12.77
CA HIS A 95 -2.80 -26.41 -12.98
C HIS A 95 -1.81 -25.25 -13.10
N ASN A 96 -2.28 -24.08 -13.56
CA ASN A 96 -1.48 -22.89 -13.76
C ASN A 96 -2.17 -21.67 -13.14
N LEU A 97 -1.46 -21.00 -12.24
CA LEU A 97 -1.86 -19.73 -11.64
C LEU A 97 -1.00 -18.63 -12.24
N SER A 98 -1.62 -17.49 -12.54
CA SER A 98 -0.89 -16.27 -12.83
C SER A 98 -0.19 -15.76 -11.57
N GLU A 99 0.81 -14.90 -11.75
CA GLU A 99 1.52 -14.25 -10.65
C GLU A 99 0.59 -13.42 -9.75
N GLY A 100 -0.43 -12.78 -10.35
CA GLY A 100 -1.49 -12.08 -9.64
C GLY A 100 -2.33 -13.00 -8.75
N GLU A 101 -2.74 -14.16 -9.27
CA GLU A 101 -3.51 -15.14 -8.51
C GLU A 101 -2.69 -15.76 -7.37
N CYS A 102 -1.40 -16.07 -7.62
CA CYS A 102 -0.48 -16.56 -6.59
C CYS A 102 -0.33 -15.54 -5.44
N SER A 103 -0.09 -14.28 -5.78
CA SER A 103 0.03 -13.20 -4.78
C SER A 103 -1.26 -13.03 -4.00
N LEU A 104 -2.41 -13.02 -4.69
CA LEU A 104 -3.71 -12.86 -4.07
C LEU A 104 -4.01 -13.96 -3.04
N ILE A 105 -3.82 -15.22 -3.44
CA ILE A 105 -4.12 -16.36 -2.57
C ILE A 105 -3.18 -16.35 -1.37
N SER A 106 -1.90 -16.03 -1.59
CA SER A 106 -0.92 -15.91 -0.50
C SER A 106 -1.31 -14.81 0.48
N PHE A 107 -1.79 -13.67 -0.02
CA PHE A 107 -2.26 -12.58 0.82
C PHE A 107 -3.54 -12.94 1.58
N CYS A 108 -4.51 -13.62 0.95
CA CYS A 108 -5.71 -14.10 1.62
C CYS A 108 -5.39 -15.12 2.71
N TYR A 109 -4.44 -16.03 2.46
CA TYR A 109 -3.96 -16.99 3.45
C TYR A 109 -3.29 -16.28 4.63
N PHE A 110 -2.45 -15.27 4.36
CA PHE A 110 -1.87 -14.43 5.39
C PHE A 110 -2.95 -13.77 6.27
N LEU A 111 -3.96 -13.13 5.66
CA LEU A 111 -5.09 -12.53 6.38
C LEU A 111 -5.83 -13.54 7.26
N ALA A 112 -6.14 -14.73 6.73
CA ALA A 112 -6.85 -15.77 7.46
C ALA A 112 -6.07 -16.27 8.68
N LYS A 113 -4.73 -16.29 8.59
CA LYS A 113 -3.83 -16.70 9.68
C LYS A 113 -3.70 -15.64 10.76
N ILE A 114 -3.53 -14.37 10.39
CA ILE A 114 -3.41 -13.29 11.37
C ILE A 114 -4.74 -13.01 12.08
N GLN A 115 -5.88 -13.26 11.42
CA GLN A 115 -7.20 -13.02 11.99
C GLN A 115 -7.41 -13.77 13.31
N ASP A 116 -6.87 -14.98 13.45
CA ASP A 116 -6.97 -15.74 14.70
C ASP A 116 -6.23 -15.02 15.85
N ASP A 117 -5.06 -14.45 15.57
CA ASP A 117 -4.30 -13.66 16.54
C ASP A 117 -4.98 -12.33 16.87
N LEU A 118 -5.58 -11.67 15.87
CA LEU A 118 -6.35 -10.44 16.06
C LEU A 118 -7.58 -10.69 16.93
N ASN A 119 -8.35 -11.75 16.64
CA ASN A 119 -9.55 -12.14 17.39
C ASN A 119 -9.24 -12.56 18.84
N GLN A 120 -8.06 -13.12 19.08
CA GLN A 120 -7.57 -13.47 20.43
C GLN A 120 -7.01 -12.24 21.19
N GLY A 121 -7.01 -11.05 20.57
CA GLY A 121 -6.53 -9.82 21.19
C GLY A 121 -5.02 -9.78 21.42
N LYS A 122 -4.23 -10.59 20.68
CA LYS A 122 -2.76 -10.67 20.83
C LYS A 122 -2.03 -9.41 20.37
N LYS A 123 -2.68 -8.56 19.57
CA LYS A 123 -2.13 -7.29 19.04
C LYS A 123 -0.77 -7.48 18.35
N PRO A 124 -0.68 -8.28 17.28
CA PRO A 124 0.58 -8.53 16.58
C PRO A 124 1.19 -7.27 15.97
N ILE A 125 2.49 -7.34 15.66
CA ILE A 125 3.14 -6.41 14.74
C ILE A 125 3.02 -7.01 13.34
N ILE A 126 2.45 -6.26 12.40
CA ILE A 126 2.14 -6.72 11.05
C ILE A 126 3.11 -6.05 10.07
N TRP A 127 3.76 -6.84 9.22
CA TRP A 127 4.59 -6.37 8.12
C TRP A 127 4.08 -6.95 6.81
N ILE A 128 3.74 -6.09 5.86
CA ILE A 128 3.27 -6.45 4.53
C ILE A 128 4.25 -5.84 3.52
N ASP A 129 5.03 -6.69 2.86
CA ASP A 129 5.97 -6.27 1.82
C ASP A 129 5.37 -6.47 0.44
N ASP A 130 5.12 -5.37 -0.24
CA ASP A 130 4.67 -5.27 -1.63
C ASP A 130 3.56 -6.28 -1.99
N PRO A 131 2.35 -6.13 -1.44
CA PRO A 131 1.28 -7.13 -1.56
C PRO A 131 0.66 -7.21 -2.95
N ILE A 132 1.21 -6.50 -3.93
CA ILE A 132 0.71 -6.42 -5.29
C ILE A 132 1.80 -6.87 -6.27
N SER A 133 1.46 -7.80 -7.17
CA SER A 133 2.38 -8.31 -8.18
C SER A 133 2.06 -7.82 -9.60
N SER A 134 0.98 -7.07 -9.79
CA SER A 134 0.49 -6.70 -11.12
C SER A 134 -0.05 -5.27 -11.20
N LEU A 135 -0.06 -4.72 -12.42
CA LEU A 135 -0.55 -3.38 -12.78
C LEU A 135 -2.08 -3.30 -12.90
N ASP A 136 -2.83 -4.36 -12.61
CA ASP A 136 -4.30 -4.31 -12.72
C ASP A 136 -4.89 -3.47 -11.58
N SER A 137 -5.42 -2.29 -11.91
CA SER A 137 -6.05 -1.37 -10.96
C SER A 137 -7.15 -2.02 -10.13
N ASN A 138 -7.88 -3.01 -10.68
CA ASN A 138 -8.91 -3.73 -9.91
C ASN A 138 -8.28 -4.58 -8.80
N HIS A 139 -7.20 -5.28 -9.12
CA HIS A 139 -6.44 -6.07 -8.15
C HIS A 139 -5.82 -5.18 -7.06
N ILE A 140 -5.24 -4.03 -7.44
CA ILE A 140 -4.70 -3.04 -6.51
C ILE A 140 -5.78 -2.57 -5.53
N PHE A 141 -6.96 -2.21 -6.04
CA PHE A 141 -8.08 -1.76 -5.21
C PHE A 141 -8.59 -2.86 -4.29
N PHE A 142 -8.64 -4.11 -4.75
CA PHE A 142 -9.06 -5.23 -3.93
C PHE A 142 -8.09 -5.51 -2.76
N ILE A 143 -6.78 -5.52 -3.02
CA ILE A 143 -5.78 -5.67 -1.95
C ILE A 143 -5.89 -4.52 -0.95
N TYR A 144 -6.04 -3.28 -1.43
CA TYR A 144 -6.27 -2.12 -0.57
C TYR A 144 -7.54 -2.29 0.28
N SER A 145 -8.66 -2.70 -0.30
CA SER A 145 -9.93 -2.83 0.43
C SER A 145 -9.84 -3.90 1.52
N LEU A 146 -9.14 -5.02 1.26
CA LEU A 146 -8.87 -6.04 2.27
C LEU A 146 -8.01 -5.53 3.43
N ILE A 147 -6.95 -4.76 3.15
CA ILE A 147 -6.13 -4.15 4.21
C ILE A 147 -6.99 -3.19 5.02
N ASN A 148 -7.76 -2.32 4.35
CA ASN A 148 -8.55 -1.31 5.01
C ASN A 148 -9.65 -1.92 5.90
N ASP A 149 -10.35 -2.95 5.42
CA ASP A 149 -11.43 -3.63 6.15
C ASP A 149 -10.89 -4.58 7.23
N LYS A 150 -10.02 -5.53 6.86
CA LYS A 150 -9.62 -6.64 7.75
C LYS A 150 -8.53 -6.28 8.74
N ILE A 151 -7.66 -5.32 8.41
CA ILE A 151 -6.55 -4.93 9.28
C ILE A 151 -6.86 -3.58 9.94
N CYS A 152 -7.20 -2.57 9.15
CA CYS A 152 -7.40 -1.20 9.63
C CYS A 152 -8.82 -0.92 10.13
N GLY A 153 -9.80 -1.81 9.94
CA GLY A 153 -11.16 -1.64 10.43
C GLY A 153 -11.19 -1.62 11.96
N ASP A 154 -10.87 -2.75 12.57
CA ASP A 154 -10.86 -2.91 14.04
C ASP A 154 -9.55 -2.46 14.70
N LYS A 155 -8.49 -2.25 13.91
CA LYS A 155 -7.15 -1.79 14.35
C LYS A 155 -6.58 -2.61 15.50
N LEU A 156 -6.81 -3.93 15.48
CA LEU A 156 -6.40 -4.89 16.52
C LEU A 156 -4.90 -5.27 16.47
N PHE A 157 -4.04 -4.38 16.00
CA PHE A 157 -2.59 -4.58 15.88
C PHE A 157 -1.80 -3.59 16.74
N SER A 158 -0.56 -3.94 17.09
CA SER A 158 0.33 -3.02 17.80
C SER A 158 1.00 -2.02 16.84
N GLN A 159 1.49 -2.51 15.70
CA GLN A 159 2.09 -1.71 14.63
C GLN A 159 1.83 -2.36 13.28
N LEU A 160 1.68 -1.54 12.24
CA LEU A 160 1.48 -1.97 10.86
C LEU A 160 2.53 -1.30 9.97
N PHE A 161 3.30 -2.12 9.27
CA PHE A 161 4.26 -1.70 8.26
C PHE A 161 3.79 -2.20 6.91
N ILE A 162 3.72 -1.29 5.94
CA ILE A 162 3.41 -1.62 4.55
C ILE A 162 4.49 -0.99 3.67
N SER A 163 5.21 -1.81 2.91
CA SER A 163 6.14 -1.37 1.86
C SER A 163 5.55 -1.66 0.49
N THR A 164 5.86 -0.81 -0.48
CA THR A 164 5.51 -1.04 -1.89
C THR A 164 6.41 -0.21 -2.79
N HIS A 165 6.63 -0.69 -4.02
CA HIS A 165 7.25 0.11 -5.07
C HIS A 165 6.21 0.77 -6.01
N ASN A 166 4.93 0.48 -5.83
CA ASN A 166 3.86 0.93 -6.73
C ASN A 166 3.20 2.22 -6.21
N LEU A 167 3.28 3.27 -7.02
CA LEU A 167 2.75 4.60 -6.68
C LEU A 167 1.21 4.66 -6.68
N GLU A 168 0.52 3.84 -7.47
CA GLU A 168 -0.94 3.76 -7.47
C GLU A 168 -1.45 3.15 -6.17
N PHE A 169 -0.82 2.07 -5.71
CA PHE A 169 -1.11 1.47 -4.41
C PHE A 169 -0.78 2.43 -3.25
N LEU A 170 0.35 3.14 -3.32
CA LEU A 170 0.68 4.20 -2.35
C LEU A 170 -0.41 5.29 -2.27
N LYS A 171 -1.02 5.68 -3.39
CA LYS A 171 -2.15 6.64 -3.38
C LYS A 171 -3.33 6.13 -2.55
N TYR A 172 -3.64 4.84 -2.64
CA TYR A 172 -4.68 4.24 -1.81
C TYR A 172 -4.26 4.14 -0.34
N LEU A 173 -3.02 3.74 -0.06
CA LEU A 173 -2.49 3.67 1.31
C LEU A 173 -2.52 5.03 2.04
N LYS A 174 -2.29 6.14 1.33
CA LYS A 174 -2.43 7.49 1.89
C LYS A 174 -3.85 7.84 2.35
N ARG A 175 -4.86 7.12 1.85
CA ARG A 175 -6.28 7.31 2.17
C ARG A 175 -6.77 6.38 3.28
N LEU A 176 -5.89 5.53 3.83
CA LEU A 176 -6.27 4.64 4.93
C LEU A 176 -6.82 5.46 6.10
N ASP A 177 -7.92 4.99 6.66
CA ASP A 177 -8.51 5.64 7.83
C ASP A 177 -7.63 5.41 9.06
N VAL A 178 -6.95 6.49 9.47
CA VAL A 178 -6.09 6.52 10.65
C VAL A 178 -6.87 6.83 11.92
N SER A 179 -8.16 7.18 11.85
CA SER A 179 -8.95 7.50 13.03
C SER A 179 -9.35 6.23 13.78
N PHE A 180 -9.25 6.24 15.11
CA PHE A 180 -9.77 5.15 15.94
C PHE A 180 -10.69 5.70 17.01
N ASN A 181 -11.81 5.01 17.24
CA ASN A 181 -12.79 5.42 18.23
C ASN A 181 -12.41 4.81 19.58
N ASN A 182 -11.97 5.65 20.53
CA ASN A 182 -11.55 5.22 21.86
C ASN A 182 -12.39 5.92 22.93
N ASN A 183 -13.49 5.28 23.34
CA ASN A 183 -14.34 5.72 24.46
C ASN A 183 -14.71 7.22 24.43
N GLY A 184 -15.14 7.73 23.26
CA GLY A 184 -15.60 9.12 23.09
C GLY A 184 -14.53 10.12 22.64
N ALA A 185 -13.26 9.70 22.54
CA ALA A 185 -12.22 10.43 21.83
C ALA A 185 -11.87 9.68 20.53
N THR A 186 -11.64 10.42 19.44
CA THR A 186 -11.17 9.87 18.16
C THR A 186 -9.69 10.21 17.93
N PRO A 187 -8.73 9.59 18.66
CA PRO A 187 -7.32 9.79 18.37
C PRO A 187 -6.96 9.17 17.01
N ASN A 188 -6.10 9.86 16.26
CA ASN A 188 -5.53 9.35 15.03
C ASN A 188 -4.29 8.49 15.32
N LEU A 189 -4.12 7.39 14.59
CA LEU A 189 -2.88 6.64 14.51
C LEU A 189 -1.75 7.56 14.06
N LYS A 190 -0.58 7.42 14.68
CA LYS A 190 0.64 8.09 14.21
C LYS A 190 1.13 7.39 12.95
N THR A 191 1.13 8.10 11.84
CA THR A 191 1.60 7.60 10.54
C THR A 191 2.93 8.25 10.17
N ASN A 192 3.94 7.44 9.90
CA ASN A 192 5.23 7.89 9.37
C ASN A 192 5.45 7.28 7.98
N LYS A 193 5.92 8.08 7.03
CA LYS A 193 6.17 7.66 5.64
C LYS A 193 7.67 7.70 5.37
N TYR A 194 8.21 6.62 4.82
CA TYR A 194 9.63 6.48 4.53
C TYR A 194 9.84 6.13 3.06
N LEU A 195 11.02 6.46 2.54
CA LEU A 195 11.47 6.11 1.20
C LEU A 195 12.73 5.25 1.31
N ILE A 196 12.71 4.09 0.67
CA ILE A 196 13.90 3.24 0.54
C ILE A 196 14.61 3.66 -0.75
N GLN A 197 15.83 4.18 -0.63
CA GLN A 197 16.64 4.64 -1.75
C GLN A 197 17.88 3.76 -1.89
N ARG A 198 18.17 3.36 -3.12
CA ARG A 198 19.42 2.66 -3.46
C ARG A 198 20.44 3.67 -3.97
N GLU A 199 21.61 3.68 -3.36
CA GLU A 199 22.78 4.43 -3.82
C GLU A 199 23.90 3.43 -4.10
N ASN A 200 24.18 3.20 -5.38
CA ASN A 200 25.15 2.20 -5.85
C ASN A 200 24.85 0.79 -5.30
N ASN A 201 25.67 0.32 -4.36
CA ASN A 201 25.55 -0.98 -3.69
C ASN A 201 24.95 -0.89 -2.27
N ASN A 202 24.59 0.30 -1.82
CA ASN A 202 23.99 0.51 -0.51
C ASN A 202 22.50 0.87 -0.65
N SER A 203 21.72 0.55 0.38
CA SER A 203 20.33 0.98 0.49
C SER A 203 20.15 1.73 1.80
N PHE A 204 19.45 2.86 1.73
CA PHE A 204 19.18 3.74 2.86
C PHE A 204 17.69 3.98 3.00
N ILE A 205 17.23 4.11 4.24
CA ILE A 205 15.86 4.51 4.55
C ILE A 205 15.90 5.98 4.93
N THR A 206 15.17 6.80 4.17
CA THR A 206 15.03 8.23 4.43
C THR A 206 13.57 8.57 4.72
N ILE A 207 13.33 9.72 5.36
CA ILE A 207 11.97 10.23 5.50
C ILE A 207 11.44 10.51 4.09
N MET A 208 10.20 10.10 3.81
CA MET A 208 9.60 10.34 2.50
C MET A 208 9.55 11.85 2.24
N PRO A 209 10.04 12.33 1.08
CA PRO A 209 9.99 13.74 0.74
C PRO A 209 8.55 14.29 0.74
N THR A 210 8.37 15.53 1.20
CA THR A 210 7.05 16.20 1.31
C THR A 210 6.25 16.15 0.02
N TYR A 211 6.92 16.32 -1.12
CA TYR A 211 6.25 16.29 -2.43
C TYR A 211 5.63 14.92 -2.76
N MET A 212 6.16 13.85 -2.18
CA MET A 212 5.66 12.50 -2.36
C MET A 212 4.73 12.11 -1.21
N SER A 213 4.90 12.64 -0.01
CA SER A 213 4.09 12.28 1.16
C SER A 213 2.75 13.01 1.20
N GLU A 214 2.73 14.32 0.90
CA GLU A 214 1.58 15.20 1.13
C GLU A 214 0.72 15.38 -0.12
N TYR A 215 1.31 15.58 -1.30
CA TYR A 215 0.50 15.81 -2.50
C TYR A 215 -0.26 14.57 -2.95
N ALA A 216 -1.51 14.79 -3.36
CA ALA A 216 -2.36 13.75 -3.93
C ALA A 216 -1.83 13.27 -5.30
N THR A 217 -1.33 14.18 -6.12
CA THR A 217 -0.75 13.91 -7.45
C THR A 217 0.38 14.87 -7.79
N GLU A 218 1.18 14.54 -8.81
CA GLU A 218 2.19 15.47 -9.37
C GLU A 218 1.55 16.80 -9.81
N PHE A 219 0.30 16.78 -10.25
CA PHE A 219 -0.43 17.98 -10.64
C PHE A 219 -0.57 18.99 -9.48
N ASN A 220 -0.82 18.53 -8.26
CA ASN A 220 -0.87 19.41 -7.07
C ASN A 220 0.50 20.00 -6.74
N TYR A 221 1.57 19.21 -6.86
CA TYR A 221 2.94 19.69 -6.68
C TYR A 221 3.29 20.76 -7.73
N LEU A 222 2.96 20.52 -9.00
CA LEU A 222 3.21 21.48 -10.07
C LEU A 222 2.46 22.79 -9.85
N PHE A 223 1.22 22.72 -9.36
CA PHE A 223 0.48 23.91 -8.95
C PHE A 223 1.20 24.68 -7.83
N GLN A 224 1.66 23.99 -6.77
CA GLN A 224 2.42 24.64 -5.69
C GLN A 224 3.66 25.36 -6.21
N GLN A 225 4.41 24.75 -7.13
CA GLN A 225 5.61 25.36 -7.71
C GLN A 225 5.27 26.64 -8.48
N ILE A 226 4.20 26.61 -9.29
CA ILE A 226 3.74 27.80 -10.03
C ILE A 226 3.25 28.88 -9.06
N HIS A 227 2.49 28.51 -8.04
CA HIS A 227 1.99 29.42 -7.02
C HIS A 227 3.13 30.08 -6.23
N THR A 228 4.15 29.31 -5.85
CA THR A 228 5.35 29.81 -5.17
C THR A 228 6.08 30.83 -6.05
N CYS A 229 6.28 30.55 -7.35
CA CYS A 229 6.87 31.51 -8.27
C CYS A 229 6.03 32.78 -8.45
N ALA A 230 4.70 32.68 -8.41
CA ALA A 230 3.80 33.82 -8.54
C ALA A 230 3.80 34.73 -7.29
N THR A 231 3.91 34.15 -6.09
CA THR A 231 3.81 34.83 -4.80
C THR A 231 5.14 35.25 -4.19
N ALA A 232 6.27 34.66 -4.62
CA ALA A 232 7.58 35.00 -4.10
C ALA A 232 7.95 36.46 -4.40
N ASN A 233 8.28 37.20 -3.34
CA ASN A 233 8.73 38.59 -3.43
C ASN A 233 10.26 38.72 -3.51
N ILE A 234 11.00 37.74 -2.98
CA ILE A 234 12.47 37.70 -2.94
C ILE A 234 12.91 36.27 -3.24
N ILE A 235 13.91 36.11 -4.11
CA ILE A 235 14.56 34.82 -4.33
C ILE A 235 15.60 34.57 -3.24
N THR A 236 15.52 33.39 -2.67
CA THR A 236 16.43 32.85 -1.65
C THR A 236 16.94 31.50 -2.12
N ASP A 237 18.01 31.00 -1.50
CA ASP A 237 18.50 29.63 -1.77
C ASP A 237 17.42 28.55 -1.55
N GLN A 238 16.36 28.87 -0.80
CA GLN A 238 15.25 27.97 -0.52
C GLN A 238 14.22 27.88 -1.67
N ASN A 239 14.06 28.92 -2.48
CA ASN A 239 13.06 28.96 -3.57
C ASN A 239 13.67 29.08 -4.97
N HIS A 240 14.99 29.33 -5.09
CA HIS A 240 15.68 29.45 -6.39
C HIS A 240 15.44 28.25 -7.31
N SER A 241 15.35 27.04 -6.75
CA SER A 241 15.04 25.82 -7.51
C SER A 241 13.66 25.84 -8.19
N CYS A 242 12.68 26.55 -7.62
CA CYS A 242 11.34 26.70 -8.19
C CYS A 242 11.40 27.53 -9.47
N PHE A 243 12.17 28.61 -9.45
CA PHE A 243 12.43 29.47 -10.61
C PHE A 243 13.23 28.71 -11.65
N TYR A 244 14.37 28.11 -11.28
CA TYR A 244 15.20 27.35 -12.22
C TYR A 244 14.42 26.28 -12.99
N ASN A 245 13.51 25.57 -12.33
CA ASN A 245 12.71 24.52 -12.94
C ASN A 245 11.35 25.00 -13.51
N PHE A 246 11.08 26.30 -13.49
CA PHE A 246 9.75 26.85 -13.80
C PHE A 246 9.24 26.42 -15.17
N GLY A 247 10.05 26.52 -16.23
CA GLY A 247 9.61 26.15 -17.59
C GLY A 247 9.15 24.70 -17.70
N ASN A 248 9.85 23.77 -17.05
CA ASN A 248 9.44 22.36 -17.00
C ASN A 248 8.13 22.17 -16.21
N ASN A 249 8.02 22.83 -15.05
CA ASN A 249 6.85 22.70 -14.19
C ASN A 249 5.60 23.32 -14.83
N ALA A 250 5.72 24.53 -15.39
CA ALA A 250 4.67 25.24 -16.10
C ALA A 250 4.17 24.45 -17.30
N ARG A 251 5.07 23.90 -18.12
CA ARG A 251 4.70 23.07 -19.27
C ARG A 251 3.85 21.86 -18.85
N LYS A 252 4.34 21.06 -17.91
CA LYS A 252 3.61 19.87 -17.41
C LYS A 252 2.25 20.25 -16.83
N PHE A 253 2.19 21.32 -16.02
CA PHE A 253 0.94 21.78 -15.42
C PHE A 253 -0.09 22.18 -16.49
N ILE A 254 0.30 23.01 -17.46
CA ILE A 254 -0.60 23.49 -18.51
C ILE A 254 -1.07 22.32 -19.39
N GLU A 255 -0.19 21.37 -19.73
CA GLU A 255 -0.56 20.17 -20.48
C GLU A 255 -1.66 19.38 -19.76
N ILE A 256 -1.45 19.09 -18.46
CA ILE A 256 -2.42 18.36 -17.63
C ILE A 256 -3.73 19.18 -17.48
N TYR A 257 -3.62 20.45 -17.09
CA TYR A 257 -4.77 21.32 -16.81
C TYR A 257 -5.62 21.57 -18.06
N SER A 258 -4.98 21.88 -19.19
CA SER A 258 -5.69 22.12 -20.45
C SER A 258 -6.37 20.85 -20.95
N PHE A 259 -5.77 19.68 -20.77
CA PHE A 259 -6.40 18.40 -21.11
C PHE A 259 -7.64 18.12 -20.26
N TYR A 260 -7.59 18.40 -18.95
CA TYR A 260 -8.77 18.30 -18.09
C TYR A 260 -9.89 19.25 -18.51
N LYS A 261 -9.55 20.48 -18.91
CA LYS A 261 -10.53 21.47 -19.37
C LYS A 261 -11.10 21.16 -20.76
N PHE A 262 -10.30 20.52 -21.62
CA PHE A 262 -10.65 20.19 -23.00
C PHE A 262 -10.28 18.73 -23.36
N PRO A 263 -11.00 17.73 -22.82
CA PRO A 263 -10.66 16.32 -22.97
C PRO A 263 -11.04 15.82 -24.37
N SER A 264 -10.20 16.15 -25.36
CA SER A 264 -10.43 15.86 -26.76
C SER A 264 -9.13 15.46 -27.48
N HIS A 265 -9.28 14.85 -28.66
CA HIS A 265 -8.16 14.45 -29.53
C HIS A 265 -7.47 15.62 -30.26
N MET A 266 -7.73 16.87 -29.85
CA MET A 266 -7.05 18.05 -30.39
C MET A 266 -5.53 17.90 -30.23
N LYS A 267 -4.79 18.44 -31.19
CA LYS A 267 -3.33 18.58 -31.04
C LYS A 267 -3.03 19.56 -29.92
N ASP A 268 -1.89 19.37 -29.24
CA ASP A 268 -1.53 20.20 -28.08
C ASP A 268 -1.48 21.69 -28.42
N ASP A 269 -1.00 22.06 -29.62
CA ASP A 269 -0.96 23.46 -30.04
C ASP A 269 -2.35 24.10 -30.22
N GLU A 270 -3.34 23.32 -30.68
CA GLU A 270 -4.73 23.77 -30.80
C GLU A 270 -5.38 23.90 -29.41
N ARG A 271 -5.11 22.93 -28.53
CA ARG A 271 -5.57 22.97 -27.14
C ARG A 271 -5.01 24.16 -26.38
N LEU A 272 -3.73 24.49 -26.60
CA LEU A 272 -3.08 25.67 -26.02
C LEU A 272 -3.66 26.98 -26.55
N LYS A 273 -4.03 27.08 -27.83
CA LYS A 273 -4.73 28.26 -28.37
C LYS A 273 -6.07 28.48 -27.68
N LEU A 274 -6.86 27.42 -27.56
CA LEU A 274 -8.13 27.43 -26.86
C LEU A 274 -7.96 27.79 -25.38
N PHE A 275 -6.95 27.22 -24.73
CA PHE A 275 -6.62 27.51 -23.34
C PHE A 275 -6.34 29.00 -23.12
N TRP A 276 -5.62 29.66 -24.03
CA TRP A 276 -5.34 31.09 -23.95
C TRP A 276 -6.42 31.97 -24.59
N ASN A 277 -7.60 31.45 -24.95
CA ASN A 277 -8.67 32.19 -25.64
C ASN A 277 -8.17 32.93 -26.92
N ASP A 278 -7.31 32.29 -27.71
CA ASP A 278 -6.62 32.88 -28.87
C ASP A 278 -5.74 34.11 -28.56
N ASP A 279 -5.42 34.36 -27.29
CA ASP A 279 -4.40 35.31 -26.89
C ASP A 279 -3.01 34.77 -27.25
N ASN A 280 -2.58 35.17 -28.44
CA ASN A 280 -1.29 34.80 -28.99
C ASN A 280 -0.12 35.33 -28.14
N LEU A 281 -0.28 36.42 -27.40
CA LEU A 281 0.82 37.05 -26.66
C LEU A 281 1.21 36.19 -25.45
N HIS A 282 0.23 35.77 -24.64
CA HIS A 282 0.47 34.84 -23.53
C HIS A 282 0.90 33.46 -24.03
N ARG A 283 0.28 32.96 -25.12
CA ARG A 283 0.65 31.68 -25.73
C ARG A 283 2.09 31.65 -26.22
N PHE A 284 2.54 32.67 -26.95
CA PHE A 284 3.92 32.71 -27.47
C PHE A 284 4.93 32.98 -26.35
N PHE A 285 4.60 33.83 -25.39
CA PHE A 285 5.47 34.13 -24.25
C PHE A 285 5.70 32.89 -23.37
N ILE A 286 4.62 32.22 -22.96
CA ILE A 286 4.71 31.00 -22.14
C ILE A 286 5.26 29.84 -22.97
N GLY A 287 4.92 29.76 -24.25
CA GLY A 287 5.49 28.78 -25.18
C GLY A 287 7.01 28.92 -25.36
N ARG A 288 7.53 30.17 -25.39
CA ARG A 288 8.97 30.46 -25.42
C ARG A 288 9.64 30.02 -24.12
N ILE A 289 9.11 30.46 -22.97
CA ILE A 289 9.63 30.09 -21.64
C ILE A 289 9.67 28.57 -21.50
N ASN A 290 8.59 27.88 -21.87
CA ASN A 290 8.53 26.43 -21.83
C ASN A 290 9.58 25.83 -22.76
N ASN A 291 9.59 26.16 -24.05
CA ASN A 291 10.47 25.52 -25.02
C ASN A 291 11.97 25.82 -24.81
N GLU A 292 12.32 27.05 -24.43
CA GLU A 292 13.72 27.47 -24.23
C GLU A 292 14.29 26.99 -22.89
N LEU A 293 13.48 26.96 -21.83
CA LEU A 293 13.93 26.57 -20.49
C LEU A 293 13.66 25.09 -20.15
N SER A 294 12.81 24.40 -20.90
CA SER A 294 12.60 22.94 -20.75
C SER A 294 13.52 22.10 -21.64
N HIS A 295 14.06 22.67 -22.72
CA HIS A 295 14.87 21.94 -23.71
C HIS A 295 16.16 22.69 -24.08
N CYS A 296 17.28 22.27 -23.50
CA CYS A 296 18.63 22.74 -23.88
C CYS A 296 19.15 22.16 -25.21
N SER A 297 18.30 21.47 -25.99
CA SER A 297 18.71 20.89 -27.27
C SER A 297 18.83 21.99 -28.33
N GLY A 298 20.00 22.08 -28.98
CA GLY A 298 20.20 22.88 -30.19
C GLY A 298 21.21 24.03 -30.08
N VAL A 299 21.42 24.63 -28.89
CA VAL A 299 22.39 25.75 -28.71
C VAL A 299 22.96 25.75 -27.28
N PHE A 300 24.28 25.62 -27.14
CA PHE A 300 24.99 25.57 -25.84
C PHE A 300 24.76 26.84 -25.00
N GLU A 301 24.58 27.99 -25.66
CA GLU A 301 24.36 29.29 -25.03
C GLU A 301 23.04 29.37 -24.24
N ARG A 302 22.06 28.49 -24.50
CA ARG A 302 20.81 28.40 -23.71
C ARG A 302 21.04 27.93 -22.28
N GLY A 303 22.13 27.20 -22.02
CA GLY A 303 22.56 26.84 -20.66
C GLY A 303 23.35 27.95 -19.96
N MET A 304 23.68 29.04 -20.67
CA MET A 304 24.47 30.17 -20.17
C MET A 304 23.63 31.42 -19.90
N SER A 305 22.35 31.42 -20.27
CA SER A 305 21.43 32.53 -20.00
C SER A 305 21.11 32.62 -18.51
N MET A 306 21.26 33.80 -17.92
CA MET A 306 20.72 34.08 -16.60
C MET A 306 19.20 33.94 -16.66
N ILE A 307 18.63 33.28 -15.66
CA ILE A 307 17.19 33.16 -15.52
C ILE A 307 16.61 34.54 -15.22
N ASP A 308 15.67 35.01 -16.05
CA ASP A 308 14.90 36.21 -15.77
C ASP A 308 13.76 35.87 -14.81
N GLU A 309 14.01 36.13 -13.54
CA GLU A 309 13.10 35.90 -12.41
C GLU A 309 11.76 36.63 -12.58
N ALA A 310 11.81 37.87 -13.08
CA ALA A 310 10.63 38.69 -13.29
C ALA A 310 9.79 38.13 -14.45
N GLU A 311 10.44 37.54 -15.45
CA GLU A 311 9.76 36.84 -16.54
C GLU A 311 8.98 35.62 -16.03
N MET A 312 9.60 34.79 -15.20
CA MET A 312 8.97 33.61 -14.61
C MET A 312 7.81 33.97 -13.68
N GLN A 313 7.97 35.00 -12.84
CA GLN A 313 6.90 35.46 -11.97
C GLN A 313 5.70 36.00 -12.78
N LYS A 314 5.94 36.73 -13.87
CA LYS A 314 4.87 37.20 -14.77
C LYS A 314 4.14 36.03 -15.42
N ALA A 315 4.88 35.03 -15.93
CA ALA A 315 4.29 33.84 -16.51
C ALA A 315 3.48 33.05 -15.47
N ALA A 316 4.00 32.90 -14.25
CA ALA A 316 3.30 32.23 -13.15
C ALA A 316 1.98 32.93 -12.81
N LYS A 317 2.00 34.28 -12.67
CA LYS A 317 0.80 35.08 -12.43
C LYS A 317 -0.22 34.95 -13.57
N ALA A 318 0.23 34.90 -14.83
CA ALA A 318 -0.67 34.69 -15.97
C ALA A 318 -1.33 33.30 -15.95
N ILE A 319 -0.58 32.25 -15.56
CA ILE A 319 -1.15 30.90 -15.39
C ILE A 319 -2.16 30.89 -14.25
N ILE A 320 -1.85 31.50 -13.10
CA ILE A 320 -2.77 31.59 -11.97
C ILE A 320 -4.05 32.34 -12.35
N ALA A 321 -3.92 33.49 -13.02
CA ALA A 321 -5.08 34.25 -13.51
C ALA A 321 -5.97 33.41 -14.43
N LYS A 322 -5.38 32.55 -15.27
CA LYS A 322 -6.13 31.65 -16.15
C LYS A 322 -6.84 30.51 -15.40
N VAL A 323 -6.25 30.02 -14.31
CA VAL A 323 -6.88 29.02 -13.43
C VAL A 323 -8.03 29.66 -12.65
N GLN A 324 -7.91 30.94 -12.29
CA GLN A 324 -8.94 31.71 -11.58
C GLN A 324 -10.20 31.98 -12.41
N ASP A 325 -10.19 31.74 -13.73
CA ASP A 325 -11.41 31.66 -14.54
C ASP A 325 -12.43 30.64 -13.94
N ASP A 326 -11.95 29.62 -13.23
CA ASP A 326 -12.75 28.70 -12.41
C ASP A 326 -12.35 28.81 -10.94
N ILE A 327 -13.04 29.68 -10.21
CA ILE A 327 -12.72 29.97 -8.80
C ILE A 327 -12.91 28.75 -7.88
N GLN A 328 -13.86 27.86 -8.19
CA GLN A 328 -14.09 26.67 -7.39
C GLN A 328 -12.90 25.71 -7.50
N GLN A 329 -12.39 25.54 -8.71
CA GLN A 329 -11.20 24.73 -8.94
C GLN A 329 -9.95 25.37 -8.33
N TYR A 330 -9.80 26.70 -8.42
CA TYR A 330 -8.69 27.41 -7.79
C TYR A 330 -8.68 27.23 -6.26
N ASN A 331 -9.85 27.32 -5.61
CA ASN A 331 -9.98 27.10 -4.17
C ASN A 331 -9.59 25.68 -3.75
N ALA A 332 -10.04 24.66 -4.50
CA ALA A 332 -9.64 23.28 -4.25
C ALA A 332 -8.13 23.05 -4.46
N LEU A 333 -7.52 23.78 -5.41
CA LEU A 333 -6.07 23.75 -5.62
C LEU A 333 -5.30 24.39 -4.46
N LEU A 334 -5.77 25.52 -3.92
CA LEU A 334 -5.20 26.15 -2.71
C LEU A 334 -5.29 25.23 -1.49
N GLU A 335 -6.44 24.60 -1.26
CA GLU A 335 -6.62 23.61 -0.19
C GLU A 335 -5.64 22.45 -0.35
N SER A 336 -5.41 21.98 -1.57
CA SER A 336 -4.49 20.84 -1.84
C SER A 336 -3.01 21.12 -1.58
N ILE A 337 -2.65 22.39 -1.32
CA ILE A 337 -1.30 22.83 -0.98
C ILE A 337 -1.26 23.50 0.41
N ASP A 338 -2.30 23.29 1.23
CA ASP A 338 -2.45 23.81 2.58
C ASP A 338 -2.39 25.36 2.67
N VAL A 339 -2.90 26.07 1.65
CA VAL A 339 -2.99 27.53 1.63
C VAL A 339 -4.43 27.96 1.93
N GLU A 340 -4.63 28.75 2.99
CA GLU A 340 -5.94 29.31 3.32
C GLU A 340 -6.34 30.40 2.32
N ILE A 341 -7.57 30.30 1.78
CA ILE A 341 -8.15 31.24 0.81
C ILE A 341 -8.06 32.70 1.28
N SER A 342 -8.29 32.95 2.58
CA SER A 342 -8.24 34.29 3.19
C SER A 342 -6.84 34.91 3.21
N THR A 343 -5.81 34.06 3.15
CA THR A 343 -4.40 34.46 3.27
C THR A 343 -3.70 34.60 1.92
N ASP A 344 -4.28 34.04 0.85
CA ASP A 344 -3.68 34.00 -0.48
C ASP A 344 -3.61 35.40 -1.14
N PRO A 345 -2.44 35.89 -1.58
CA PRO A 345 -2.29 37.23 -2.16
C PRO A 345 -2.76 37.35 -3.61
N LEU A 346 -3.08 36.24 -4.28
CA LEU A 346 -3.51 36.24 -5.68
C LEU A 346 -5.03 36.07 -5.82
N HIS A 347 -5.73 35.68 -4.76
CA HIS A 347 -7.15 35.40 -4.77
C HIS A 347 -7.99 36.62 -5.21
N PRO A 348 -8.95 36.47 -6.14
CA PRO A 348 -9.73 37.59 -6.69
C PRO A 348 -10.58 38.36 -5.67
N ASP A 349 -11.05 37.70 -4.61
CA ASP A 349 -11.91 38.29 -3.58
C ASP A 349 -11.14 39.10 -2.50
N ARG A 350 -9.87 39.47 -2.76
CA ARG A 350 -9.01 40.14 -1.79
C ARG A 350 -8.84 41.64 -2.06
#